data_AF-E4U0R1-F1
#
_entry.id   AF-E4U0R1-F1
#
_cell.length_a   1.000
_cell.length_b   1.000
_cell.length_c   1.000
_cell.angle_alpha   90.00
_cell.angle_beta   90.00
_cell.angle_gamma   90.00
#
_symmetry.space_group_name_H-M   'P 1'
#
loop_
_entity.id
_entity.type
_entity.pdbx_description
1 polymer ?
#
loop_
_entity_poly.entity_id
_entity_poly.type
_entity_poly.pdbx_seq_one_letter_code
_entity_poly.pdbx_strand_id
1 'polypeptide(L)' 'MKKYTLLFLLPIFFAGCFNERGISLRYYNDCEEYYDVQGYYHKRCDKNLADYSEIKSEITSDVKSILFIPDENPANGSVR' A
#
# COMPACT_ATOMS: atom_id res chain seq x y z
N MET A 1 21.12 -5.08 40.36
CA MET A 1 20.08 -4.29 39.68
C MET A 1 20.20 -4.26 38.14
N LYS A 2 21.39 -4.40 37.53
CA LYS A 2 21.58 -4.43 36.06
C LYS A 2 20.94 -5.63 35.31
N LYS A 3 20.63 -6.74 35.99
CA LYS A 3 20.10 -7.97 35.35
C LYS A 3 18.72 -7.80 34.70
N TYR A 4 17.89 -6.87 35.21
CA TYR A 4 16.54 -6.65 34.71
C TYR A 4 16.44 -5.48 33.71
N THR A 5 17.54 -4.76 33.48
CA THR A 5 17.56 -3.60 32.59
C THR A 5 17.24 -3.99 31.15
N LEU A 6 17.71 -5.15 30.68
CA LEU A 6 17.38 -5.66 29.34
C LEU A 6 15.90 -6.06 29.21
N LEU A 7 15.34 -6.66 30.27
CA LEU A 7 13.93 -7.06 30.31
C LEU A 7 12.99 -5.86 30.19
N PHE A 8 13.38 -4.72 30.79
CA PHE A 8 12.61 -3.47 30.74
C PHE A 8 12.68 -2.77 29.38
N LEU A 9 13.73 -3.01 28.59
CA LEU A 9 13.91 -2.42 27.25
C LEU A 9 13.24 -3.23 26.12
N LEU A 10 12.94 -4.51 26.38
CA LEU A 10 12.32 -5.42 25.41
C LEU A 10 11.03 -4.89 24.75
N PRO A 11 10.06 -4.29 25.45
CA PRO A 11 8.79 -3.87 24.82
C PRO A 11 8.96 -2.72 23.81
N ILE A 12 10.06 -1.96 23.86
CA ILE A 12 10.31 -0.82 22.95
C ILE A 12 10.48 -1.32 21.50
N PHE A 13 11.00 -2.54 21.32
CA PHE A 13 11.20 -3.13 19.99
C PHE A 13 9.90 -3.66 19.37
N PHE A 14 8.82 -3.78 20.14
CA PHE A 14 7.51 -4.26 19.67
C PHE A 14 6.46 -3.15 19.55
N ALA A 15 6.85 -1.88 19.64
CA ALA A 15 5.94 -0.74 19.62
C ALA A 15 5.47 -0.31 18.20
N GLY A 16 5.98 -0.93 17.14
CA GLY A 16 5.58 -0.62 15.76
C GLY A 16 4.36 -1.44 15.29
N CYS A 17 3.45 -0.81 14.55
CA CYS A 17 2.36 -1.51 13.86
C CYS A 17 2.82 -1.93 12.45
N PHE A 18 2.38 -3.10 11.99
CA PHE A 18 2.60 -3.54 10.63
C PHE A 18 1.45 -3.06 9.72
N ASN A 19 1.79 -2.41 8.62
CA ASN A 19 0.86 -1.87 7.62
C ASN A 19 1.30 -2.28 6.20
N GLU A 20 0.53 -1.94 5.16
CA GLU A 20 0.83 -2.16 3.73
C GLU A 20 2.17 -1.55 3.28
N ARG A 21 2.74 -0.64 4.09
CA ARG A 21 4.04 0.00 3.90
C ARG A 21 5.14 -0.50 4.85
N GLY A 22 4.90 -1.57 5.60
CA GLY A 22 5.85 -2.18 6.52
C GLY A 22 5.66 -1.72 7.97
N ILE A 23 6.74 -1.51 8.71
CA ILE A 23 6.69 -1.10 10.12
C ILE A 23 6.47 0.41 10.20
N SER A 24 5.33 0.82 10.74
CA SER A 24 4.91 2.21 10.88
C SER A 24 4.32 2.44 12.28
N LEU A 25 4.44 3.67 12.79
CA LEU A 25 3.70 4.12 13.99
C LEU A 25 2.24 4.45 13.67
N ARG A 26 1.85 4.44 12.39
CA ARG A 26 0.51 4.75 11.88
C ARG A 26 -0.11 3.54 11.20
N TYR A 27 -1.34 3.23 11.60
CA TYR A 27 -2.13 2.13 11.05
C TYR A 27 -2.73 2.43 9.67
N TYR A 28 -3.03 3.70 9.38
CA TYR A 28 -3.53 4.12 8.07
C TYR A 28 -2.47 4.89 7.28
N ASN A 29 -2.60 4.84 5.96
CA ASN A 29 -1.76 5.62 5.06
C ASN A 29 -2.10 7.11 5.20
N ASP A 30 -1.07 7.94 5.38
CA ASP A 30 -1.20 9.39 5.30
C ASP A 30 -1.38 9.78 3.83
N CYS A 31 -2.63 9.81 3.39
CA CYS A 31 -2.97 10.31 2.06
C CYS A 31 -3.24 11.81 2.15
N GLU A 32 -2.73 12.56 1.19
CA GLU A 32 -3.08 13.96 1.01
C GLU A 32 -4.47 14.05 0.39
N GLU A 33 -5.39 14.62 1.15
CA GLU A 33 -6.77 14.84 0.73
C GLU A 33 -7.01 16.34 0.58
N TYR A 34 -7.37 16.77 -0.63
CA TYR A 34 -7.60 18.18 -0.94
C TYR A 34 -8.69 18.36 -1.99
N TYR A 35 -9.31 19.54 -1.99
CA TYR A 35 -10.20 19.96 -3.06
C TYR A 35 -9.43 20.85 -4.04
N ASP A 36 -9.59 20.63 -5.34
CA ASP A 36 -9.01 21.51 -6.34
C ASP A 36 -9.79 22.83 -6.46
N VAL A 37 -9.27 23.73 -7.29
CA VAL A 37 -9.91 25.04 -7.56
C VAL A 37 -11.32 24.95 -8.16
N GLN A 38 -11.69 23.79 -8.72
CA GLN A 38 -13.01 23.51 -9.26
C GLN A 38 -13.94 22.82 -8.23
N GLY A 39 -13.42 22.50 -7.04
CA GLY A 39 -14.17 21.84 -5.96
C GLY A 39 -14.21 20.31 -6.09
N TYR A 40 -13.39 19.70 -6.96
CA TYR A 40 -13.28 18.24 -7.02
C TYR A 40 -12.37 17.71 -5.92
N TYR A 41 -12.80 16.63 -5.27
CA TYR A 41 -12.04 15.94 -4.25
C TYR A 41 -10.92 15.11 -4.90
N HIS A 42 -9.70 15.28 -4.41
CA HIS A 42 -8.53 14.51 -4.79
C HIS A 42 -7.95 13.84 -3.56
N LYS A 43 -7.65 12.55 -3.69
CA LYS A 43 -6.91 11.78 -2.69
C LYS A 43 -5.64 11.23 -3.32
N ARG A 44 -4.49 11.74 -2.88
CA ARG A 44 -3.18 11.24 -3.29
C ARG A 44 -2.56 10.45 -2.15
N CYS A 45 -2.27 9.19 -2.41
CA CYS A 45 -1.59 8.31 -1.47
C CYS A 45 -0.23 7.95 -2.05
N ASP A 46 0.82 7.93 -1.21
CA ASP A 46 2.09 7.33 -1.64
C ASP A 46 1.91 5.85 -1.99
N LYS A 47 2.80 5.36 -2.85
CA LYS A 47 2.82 3.98 -3.31
C LYS A 47 3.04 3.02 -2.13
N ASN A 48 2.25 1.95 -2.08
CA ASN A 48 2.43 0.86 -1.13
C ASN A 48 3.67 0.02 -1.49
N LEU A 49 4.18 -0.79 -0.53
CA LEU A 49 5.31 -1.71 -0.80
C LEU A 49 4.94 -2.75 -1.87
N ALA A 50 3.68 -3.17 -1.87
CA ALA A 50 3.09 -4.07 -2.83
C ALA A 50 1.61 -3.71 -2.97
N ASP A 51 1.16 -3.47 -4.20
CA ASP A 51 -0.25 -3.27 -4.51
C ASP A 51 -0.79 -4.48 -5.26
N TYR A 52 -1.97 -4.95 -4.85
CA TYR A 52 -2.63 -6.06 -5.52
C TYR A 52 -2.91 -5.74 -6.99
N SER A 53 -3.21 -4.48 -7.34
CA SER A 53 -3.43 -4.11 -8.74
C SER A 53 -2.17 -4.23 -9.59
N GLU A 54 -1.01 -3.88 -9.02
CA GLU A 54 0.28 -3.96 -9.70
C GLU A 54 0.66 -5.43 -9.92
N ILE A 55 0.61 -6.25 -8.86
CA ILE A 55 0.85 -7.70 -8.94
C ILE A 55 -0.10 -8.37 -9.93
N LYS A 56 -1.39 -8.02 -9.89
CA LYS A 56 -2.38 -8.56 -10.82
C LYS A 56 -2.06 -8.17 -12.26
N SER A 57 -1.63 -6.93 -12.50
CA SER A 57 -1.30 -6.45 -13.84
C SER A 57 -0.09 -7.18 -14.43
N GLU A 58 0.96 -7.39 -13.63
CA GLU A 58 2.16 -8.13 -14.02
C GLU A 58 1.85 -9.62 -14.31
N ILE A 59 1.09 -10.27 -13.43
CA ILE A 59 0.66 -11.66 -13.64
C ILE A 59 -0.23 -11.77 -14.88
N THR A 60 -1.14 -10.82 -15.08
CA THR A 60 -2.05 -10.85 -16.24
C THR A 60 -1.28 -10.64 -17.54
N SER A 61 -0.26 -9.77 -17.58
CA SER A 61 0.59 -9.59 -18.76
C SER A 61 1.41 -10.84 -19.08
N ASP A 62 1.97 -11.49 -18.06
CA ASP A 62 2.74 -12.72 -18.22
C ASP A 62 1.85 -13.87 -18.70
N VAL A 63 0.70 -14.09 -18.07
CA VAL A 63 -0.27 -15.12 -18.46
C VAL A 63 -0.79 -14.88 -19.87
N LYS A 64 -1.04 -13.62 -20.25
CA LYS A 64 -1.52 -13.27 -21.59
C LYS A 64 -0.48 -13.53 -22.67
N SER A 65 0.80 -13.31 -22.37
CA SER A 65 1.91 -13.64 -23.27
C SER A 65 2.02 -15.15 -23.53
N ILE A 66 1.64 -15.96 -22.54
CA ILE A 66 1.67 -17.43 -22.61
C ILE A 66 0.43 -17.99 -23.31
N LEU A 67 -0.77 -17.46 -23.00
CA LEU A 67 -2.04 -17.99 -23.52
C LEU A 67 -2.49 -17.36 -24.87
N PHE A 68 -1.75 -16.42 -25.46
CA PHE A 68 -2.15 -15.73 -26.70
C PHE A 68 -3.58 -15.14 -26.61
N ILE A 69 -3.96 -14.64 -25.43
CA ILE A 69 -5.29 -14.03 -25.25
C ILE A 69 -5.25 -12.62 -25.85
N PRO A 70 -6.12 -12.27 -26.82
CA PRO A 70 -6.18 -10.91 -27.36
C PRO A 70 -6.54 -9.91 -26.26
N ASP A 71 -6.03 -8.67 -26.36
CA ASP A 71 -6.39 -7.57 -25.46
C ASP A 71 -7.92 -7.36 -25.46
N GLU A 72 -8.58 -7.75 -24.38
CA GLU A 72 -9.85 -7.16 -24.03
C GLU A 72 -9.56 -5.89 -23.24
N ASN A 73 -9.89 -4.75 -23.86
CA ASN A 73 -9.74 -3.41 -23.32
C ASN A 73 -10.24 -3.37 -21.87
N PRO A 74 -9.36 -3.17 -20.86
CA PRO A 74 -9.82 -3.02 -19.49
C PRO A 74 -10.53 -1.68 -19.40
N ALA A 75 -11.86 -1.73 -19.53
CA ALA A 75 -12.74 -0.62 -19.28
C ALA A 75 -12.40 0.00 -17.92
N ASN A 76 -11.79 1.18 -17.98
CA ASN A 76 -12.06 2.32 -17.12
C ASN A 76 -12.37 1.98 -15.66
N GLY A 77 -11.34 1.68 -14.88
CA GLY A 77 -11.37 1.77 -13.42
C GLY A 77 -11.33 3.21 -12.93
N SER A 78 -12.23 4.07 -13.42
CA SER A 78 -12.56 5.32 -12.74
C SER A 78 -13.42 4.94 -11.54
N VAL A 79 -12.75 4.78 -10.40
CA VAL A 79 -13.41 4.83 -9.09
C VAL A 79 -13.94 6.25 -8.96
N ARG A 80 -15.27 6.38 -8.98
CA ARG A 80 -16.01 7.62 -8.67
C ARG A 80 -15.91 7.96 -7.20
#